data_AF-A0A3D2Q0J8-F1
#
_entry.id   AF-A0A3D2Q0J8-F1
#
_cell.length_a   1.000
_cell.length_b   1.000
_cell.length_c   1.000
_cell.angle_alpha   90.00
_cell.angle_beta   90.00
_cell.angle_gamma   90.00
#
_symmetry.space_group_name_H-M   'P 1'
#
loop_
_entity.id
_entity.type
_entity.pdbx_description
1 polymer ?
#
loop_
_entity_poly.entity_id
_entity_poly.type
_entity_poly.pdbx_seq_one_letter_code
_entity_poly.pdbx_strand_id
1 'polypeptide(L)'
;MRNKINFGLNCFQFICVLILAVSGLVRWLVLPSGYGYGYQGGKFLNNINPPVFIFDRHTWGDIHQWTAVIFLVLIVLHLVLHWRWITAMFKNFFLSK
;
A
#
# COMPACT_ATOMS: atom_id res chain seq x y z
N MET A 1 10.48 -24.26 -11.88
CA MET A 1 10.21 -23.81 -10.48
C MET A 1 10.21 -22.29 -10.33
N ARG A 2 11.16 -21.55 -10.91
CA ARG A 2 11.21 -20.07 -10.88
C ARG A 2 9.90 -19.37 -11.30
N ASN A 3 9.22 -19.86 -12.34
CA ASN A 3 7.94 -19.27 -12.77
C ASN A 3 6.81 -19.41 -11.73
N LYS A 4 6.79 -20.50 -10.94
CA LYS A 4 5.80 -20.69 -9.86
C LYS A 4 6.05 -19.71 -8.71
N ILE A 5 7.31 -19.47 -8.36
CA ILE A 5 7.71 -18.48 -7.33
C ILE A 5 7.33 -17.07 -7.79
N ASN A 6 7.65 -16.72 -9.04
CA ASN A 6 7.31 -15.40 -9.59
C ASN A 6 5.78 -15.20 -9.63
N PHE A 7 5.02 -16.23 -10.03
CA PHE A 7 3.56 -16.17 -10.03
C PHE A 7 3.01 -15.94 -8.62
N GLY A 8 3.49 -16.71 -7.62
CA GLY A 8 3.07 -16.54 -6.22
C GLY A 8 3.39 -15.16 -5.66
N LEU A 9 4.61 -14.67 -5.91
CA LEU A 9 5.02 -13.33 -5.49
C LEU A 9 4.15 -12.24 -6.14
N ASN A 10 3.85 -12.37 -7.43
CA ASN A 10 3.00 -11.41 -8.14
C ASN A 10 1.56 -11.42 -7.63
N CYS A 11 0.97 -12.60 -7.37
CA CYS A 11 -0.36 -12.71 -6.78
C CYS A 11 -0.41 -12.05 -5.40
N PHE A 12 0.61 -12.30 -4.57
CA PHE A 12 0.66 -11.72 -3.22
C PHE A 12 0.86 -10.20 -3.27
N GLN A 13 1.74 -9.71 -4.14
CA GLN A 13 1.93 -8.28 -4.39
C GLN A 13 0.63 -7.61 -4.86
N PHE A 14 -0.13 -8.26 -5.76
CA PHE A 14 -1.41 -7.75 -6.24
C PHE A 14 -2.44 -7.61 -5.10
N ILE A 15 -2.54 -8.62 -4.23
CA ILE A 15 -3.44 -8.58 -3.06
C ILE A 15 -3.06 -7.42 -2.12
N CYS A 16 -1.77 -7.24 -1.82
CA CYS A 16 -1.31 -6.13 -0.99
C CYS A 16 -1.67 -4.77 -1.59
N VAL A 17 -1.56 -4.60 -2.91
CA VAL A 17 -1.97 -3.34 -3.58
C VAL A 17 -3.47 -3.11 -3.45
N LEU A 18 -4.30 -4.14 -3.58
CA LEU A 18 -5.74 -4.00 -3.39
C LEU A 18 -6.08 -3.56 -1.97
N ILE A 19 -5.47 -4.16 -0.96
CA ILE A 19 -5.67 -3.78 0.44
C ILE A 19 -5.21 -2.34 0.68
N LEU A 20 -4.06 -1.93 0.13
CA LEU A 20 -3.55 -0.56 0.21
C LEU A 20 -4.48 0.45 -0.46
N ALA A 21 -4.97 0.13 -1.65
CA ALA A 21 -5.89 0.98 -2.40
C ALA A 21 -7.20 1.16 -1.62
N VAL A 22 -7.81 0.06 -1.15
CA VAL A 22 -9.06 0.11 -0.38
C VAL A 22 -8.86 0.88 0.93
N SER A 23 -7.86 0.54 1.73
CA SER A 23 -7.60 1.21 3.03
C SER A 23 -7.19 2.68 2.88
N GLY A 24 -6.53 3.05 1.77
CA GLY A 24 -6.23 4.44 1.44
C GLY A 24 -7.48 5.22 1.02
N LEU A 25 -8.27 4.66 0.10
CA LEU A 25 -9.51 5.25 -0.38
C LEU A 25 -10.56 5.38 0.73
N VAL A 26 -10.68 4.39 1.63
CA VAL A 26 -11.57 4.48 2.79
C VAL A 26 -11.16 5.65 3.68
N ARG A 27 -9.88 5.80 4.01
CA ARG A 27 -9.43 6.94 4.84
C ARG A 27 -9.50 8.30 4.13
N TRP A 28 -9.53 8.31 2.80
CA TRP A 28 -9.61 9.55 2.02
C TRP A 28 -11.05 9.97 1.72
N LEU A 29 -11.92 9.04 1.32
CA LEU A 29 -13.30 9.31 0.88
C LEU A 29 -14.34 9.06 1.98
N VAL A 30 -14.18 7.98 2.75
CA VAL A 30 -15.18 7.52 3.73
C VAL A 30 -14.90 8.11 5.12
N LEU A 31 -13.63 8.19 5.50
CA LEU A 31 -13.16 8.71 6.79
C LEU A 31 -12.14 9.87 6.62
N PRO A 32 -12.47 10.91 5.82
CA PRO A 32 -11.55 12.02 5.54
C PRO A 32 -11.16 12.75 6.83
N SER A 33 -9.86 13.06 6.97
CA SER A 33 -9.41 14.00 7.99
C SER A 33 -9.51 15.43 7.46
N GLY A 34 -10.45 16.22 7.97
CA GLY A 34 -10.64 17.62 7.60
C GLY A 34 -10.34 18.60 8.74
N TYR A 35 -9.47 19.58 8.48
CA TYR A 35 -9.26 20.93 9.06
C TYR A 35 -9.50 21.25 10.56
N GLY A 36 -9.65 20.27 11.43
CA GLY A 36 -9.54 20.37 12.89
C GLY A 36 -8.90 19.12 13.51
N TYR A 37 -8.38 18.24 12.66
CA TYR A 37 -7.96 16.87 12.97
C TYR A 37 -6.50 16.59 12.54
N GLY A 38 -5.67 17.64 12.46
CA GLY A 38 -4.26 17.57 12.09
C GLY A 38 -3.34 17.86 13.28
N TYR A 39 -2.38 16.97 13.51
CA TYR A 39 -1.20 17.09 14.38
C TYR A 39 -1.34 17.17 15.90
N GLN A 40 -2.50 17.46 16.48
CA GLN A 40 -2.73 17.25 17.92
C GLN A 40 -4.17 16.78 18.12
N GLY A 41 -4.34 15.61 18.74
CA GLY A 41 -5.62 14.93 18.88
C GLY A 41 -6.73 15.85 19.41
N GLY A 42 -7.72 16.12 18.56
CA GLY A 42 -9.02 16.68 18.94
C GLY A 42 -9.78 15.69 19.82
N LYS A 43 -9.27 15.42 21.02
CA LYS A 43 -9.85 14.51 22.03
C LYS A 43 -11.26 14.95 22.47
N PHE A 44 -11.64 16.19 22.18
CA PHE A 44 -12.87 16.80 22.70
C PHE A 44 -14.12 16.51 21.87
N LEU A 45 -14.03 16.48 20.53
CA LEU A 45 -15.18 16.17 19.64
C LEU A 45 -15.19 14.71 19.16
N ASN A 46 -14.05 14.02 19.24
CA ASN A 46 -13.88 12.64 18.77
C ASN A 46 -14.43 11.59 19.76
N ASN A 47 -14.79 12.00 20.98
CA ASN A 47 -15.25 11.10 22.04
C ASN A 47 -16.77 10.87 22.04
N ILE A 48 -17.51 11.54 21.15
CA ILE A 48 -18.97 11.49 21.20
C ILE A 48 -19.52 10.40 20.28
N ASN A 49 -18.96 10.21 19.07
CA ASN A 49 -19.10 9.02 18.19
C ASN A 49 -18.21 9.22 16.94
N PRO A 50 -16.98 8.66 16.85
CA PRO A 50 -16.19 8.76 15.62
C PRO A 50 -16.90 8.02 14.47
N PRO A 51 -16.81 8.50 13.21
CA PRO A 51 -17.36 7.77 12.08
C PRO A 51 -16.63 6.42 11.94
N VAL A 52 -17.41 5.33 11.91
CA VAL A 52 -16.92 3.95 11.79
C VAL A 52 -17.38 3.40 10.44
N PHE A 53 -16.45 2.78 9.70
CA PHE A 53 -16.78 2.02 8.49
C PHE A 53 -16.09 0.66 8.58
N ILE A 54 -16.82 -0.36 9.04
CA ILE A 54 -16.31 -1.70 9.43
C ILE A 54 -15.35 -1.62 10.63
N PHE A 55 -14.31 -0.81 10.53
CA PHE A 55 -13.36 -0.47 11.58
C PHE A 55 -13.28 1.04 11.78
N ASP A 56 -12.70 1.47 12.90
CA ASP A 56 -12.38 2.87 13.14
C ASP A 56 -11.19 3.32 12.29
N ARG A 57 -10.97 4.64 12.23
CA ARG A 57 -9.92 5.24 11.39
C ARG A 57 -8.51 4.83 11.80
N HIS A 58 -8.24 4.57 13.08
CA HIS A 58 -6.93 4.11 13.54
C HIS A 58 -6.66 2.68 13.06
N THR A 59 -7.63 1.78 13.21
CA THR A 59 -7.50 0.41 12.71
C THR A 59 -7.30 0.38 11.19
N TRP A 60 -8.01 1.21 10.42
CA TRP A 60 -7.74 1.36 8.98
C TRP A 60 -6.34 1.92 8.68
N GLY A 61 -5.83 2.79 9.55
CA GLY A 61 -4.46 3.29 9.51
C GLY A 61 -3.44 2.17 9.71
N ASP A 62 -3.62 1.37 10.75
CA ASP A 62 -2.74 0.23 11.06
C ASP A 62 -2.73 -0.79 9.92
N ILE A 63 -3.91 -1.17 9.41
CA ILE A 63 -4.01 -2.06 8.25
C ILE A 63 -3.22 -1.50 7.06
N HIS A 64 -3.41 -0.21 6.76
CA HIS A 64 -2.71 0.41 5.63
C HIS A 64 -1.20 0.45 5.84
N GLN A 65 -0.74 0.86 7.03
CA GLN A 65 0.68 1.01 7.35
C GLN A 65 1.41 -0.33 7.32
N TRP A 66 0.88 -1.35 7.99
CA TRP A 66 1.50 -2.68 8.01
C TRP A 66 1.46 -3.35 6.63
N THR A 67 0.36 -3.19 5.89
CA THR A 67 0.30 -3.68 4.50
C THR A 67 1.32 -2.96 3.61
N ALA A 68 1.57 -1.66 3.83
CA ALA A 68 2.56 -0.90 3.07
C ALA A 68 3.99 -1.41 3.34
N VAL A 69 4.30 -1.73 4.60
CA VAL A 69 5.59 -2.33 4.97
C VAL A 69 5.77 -3.70 4.30
N ILE A 70 4.76 -4.55 4.34
CA ILE A 70 4.81 -5.86 3.66
C ILE A 70 4.99 -5.68 2.15
N PHE A 71 4.20 -4.79 1.54
CA PHE A 71 4.29 -4.49 0.12
C PHE A 71 5.67 -3.95 -0.28
N LEU A 72 6.28 -3.13 0.56
CA LEU A 72 7.64 -2.62 0.34
C LEU A 72 8.68 -3.75 0.32
N VAL A 73 8.56 -4.73 1.21
CA VAL A 73 9.45 -5.90 1.17
C VAL A 73 9.23 -6.70 -0.11
N LEU A 74 7.98 -6.91 -0.52
CA LEU A 74 7.65 -7.64 -1.74
C LEU A 74 8.17 -6.96 -3.00
N ILE A 75 8.05 -5.63 -3.10
CA ILE A 75 8.53 -4.92 -4.28
C ILE A 75 10.07 -4.97 -4.37
N VAL A 76 10.77 -4.93 -3.24
CA VAL A 76 12.23 -5.14 -3.24
C VAL A 76 12.58 -6.53 -3.76
N LEU A 77 11.91 -7.58 -3.27
CA LEU A 77 12.11 -8.95 -3.76
C LEU A 77 11.77 -9.06 -5.26
N HIS A 78 10.70 -8.42 -5.72
CA HIS A 78 10.33 -8.36 -7.12
C HIS A 78 11.45 -7.75 -7.97
N LEU A 79 11.98 -6.60 -7.57
CA LEU A 79 13.05 -5.91 -8.30
C LEU A 79 14.32 -6.75 -8.38
N VAL A 80 14.71 -7.42 -7.28
CA VAL A 80 15.88 -8.31 -7.25
C VAL A 80 15.68 -9.49 -8.21
N LEU A 81 14.53 -10.14 -8.17
CA LEU A 81 14.24 -11.30 -9.03
C LEU A 81 14.16 -10.92 -10.51
N HIS A 82 13.73 -9.70 -10.81
CA HIS A 82 13.56 -9.20 -12.18
C HIS A 82 14.71 -8.32 -12.68
N TRP A 83 15.77 -8.11 -11.89
CA TRP A 83 16.87 -7.18 -12.19
C TRP A 83 17.50 -7.36 -13.58
N ARG A 84 17.72 -8.62 -13.99
CA ARG A 84 18.29 -8.93 -15.31
C ARG A 84 17.38 -8.50 -16.46
N TRP A 85 16.07 -8.64 -16.29
CA TRP A 85 15.08 -8.18 -17.27
C TRP A 85 15.02 -6.64 -17.28
N ILE A 86 15.03 -5.99 -16.11
CA ILE A 86 15.01 -4.53 -15.99
C ILE A 86 16.20 -3.90 -16.72
N THR A 87 17.41 -4.39 -16.44
CA THR A 87 18.64 -3.91 -17.09
C THR A 87 18.66 -4.16 -18.59
N ALA A 88 18.15 -5.31 -19.07
CA ALA A 88 18.02 -5.57 -20.50
C ALA A 88 17.03 -4.61 -21.17
N MET A 89 15.87 -4.36 -20.55
CA MET A 89 14.87 -3.41 -21.06
C MET A 89 15.41 -1.98 -21.09
N PHE A 90 16.13 -1.55 -20.05
CA PHE A 90 16.75 -0.23 -20.01
C PHE A 90 17.77 -0.05 -21.14
N LYS A 91 18.62 -1.06 -21.38
CA LYS A 91 19.57 -1.04 -22.51
C LYS A 91 18.85 -0.97 -23.86
N ASN A 92 17.82 -1.79 -24.07
CA ASN A 92 17.09 -1.79 -25.34
C ASN A 92 16.36 -0.46 -25.61
N PHE A 93 15.80 0.16 -24.57
CA PHE A 93 15.07 1.41 -24.73
C PHE A 93 16.00 2.62 -24.92
N PHE A 94 17.13 2.67 -24.22
CA PHE A 94 18.01 3.86 -24.21
C PHE A 94 19.29 3.74 -25.05
N LEU A 95 19.79 2.53 -25.31
CA LEU A 95 21.06 2.29 -26.02
C LEU A 95 20.88 1.68 -27.41
N SER A 96 19.67 1.26 -27.79
CA SER A 96 19.36 0.86 -29.16
C SER A 96 19.07 2.11 -29.99
N LYS A 97 20.14 2.78 -30.43
CA LYS A 97 20.10 3.80 -31.47
C LYS A 97 20.80 3.28 -32.71
#